data_AF-A0AAN7DS60-F1
#
_entry.id   AF-A0AAN7DS60-F1
#
_cell.length_a   1.000
_cell.length_b   1.000
_cell.length_c   1.000
_cell.angle_alpha   90.00
_cell.angle_beta   90.00
_cell.angle_gamma   90.00
#
_symmetry.space_group_name_H-M   'P 1'
#
loop_
_entity.id
_entity.type
_entity.pdbx_description
1 polymer ?
#
loop_
_entity_poly.entity_id
_entity_poly.type
_entity_poly.pdbx_seq_one_letter_code
_entity_poly.pdbx_strand_id
1 'polypeptide(L)'
;MALPLQAAFYVPPSSSLVVPLKVKEMMVSDVFQYDARLNFVHWRDTRDPSLLRWKRAPSTVFRGLASGTLKFQPYFLPVCNPAPVVDPGVSFAPLVDQFCLHDGQSLRNAQASAKTFRLSVLSSVEQPLVLQNVSAANWKFFWSLSLTYIQRNVIYRFIAGCIPSRSRLHYMMPAFFESHNCPVCLSPNETASHLLFDCPSKEKVWQGVIFEFLWPTTSITDIKEALLSLDFSDIWYSQVKGIHPYRILLITLSQIWLAHMRFVFDGTIFVPEAILVHIHSTVRQTVDEDQIHSLL
;
A
#
# COMPACT_ATOMS: atom_id res chain seq x y z
N MET A 1 -23.09 6.41 10.35
CA MET A 1 -22.32 5.95 9.16
C MET A 1 -22.83 6.74 7.95
N ALA A 2 -22.04 7.67 7.41
CA ALA A 2 -22.46 8.55 6.32
C ALA A 2 -22.14 7.93 4.94
N LEU A 3 -22.61 6.70 4.69
CA LEU A 3 -22.45 6.03 3.40
C LEU A 3 -23.80 6.00 2.65
N PRO A 4 -23.86 6.37 1.36
CA PRO A 4 -25.06 6.19 0.54
C PRO A 4 -25.47 4.72 0.48
N LEU A 5 -26.77 4.44 0.53
CA LEU A 5 -27.29 3.07 0.54
C LEU A 5 -26.89 2.27 -0.71
N GLN A 6 -26.82 2.93 -1.86
CA GLN A 6 -26.38 2.32 -3.13
C GLN A 6 -24.92 1.83 -3.12
N ALA A 7 -24.10 2.29 -2.17
CA ALA A 7 -22.74 1.79 -2.01
C ALA A 7 -22.71 0.48 -1.19
N ALA A 8 -23.82 0.01 -0.62
CA ALA A 8 -23.84 -1.24 0.13
C ALA A 8 -24.06 -2.47 -0.78
N PHE A 9 -24.72 -2.31 -1.92
CA PHE A 9 -25.13 -3.43 -2.78
C PHE A 9 -25.07 -3.11 -4.27
N TYR A 10 -25.21 -4.13 -5.11
CA TYR A 10 -25.34 -4.02 -6.55
C TYR A 10 -26.43 -4.96 -7.08
N VAL A 11 -26.95 -4.64 -8.27
CA VAL A 11 -27.82 -5.54 -9.04
C VAL A 11 -26.90 -6.45 -9.86
N PRO A 12 -26.87 -7.77 -9.61
CA PRO A 12 -26.06 -8.69 -10.41
C PRO A 12 -26.57 -8.75 -11.86
N PRO A 13 -25.71 -9.03 -12.86
CA PRO A 13 -26.11 -9.08 -14.27
C PRO A 13 -27.25 -10.06 -14.58
N SER A 14 -27.43 -11.08 -13.73
CA SER A 14 -28.51 -12.07 -13.82
C SER A 14 -29.88 -11.58 -13.32
N SER A 15 -29.97 -10.36 -12.81
CA SER A 15 -31.17 -9.79 -12.19
C SER A 15 -31.75 -8.67 -13.05
N SER A 16 -33.05 -8.71 -13.31
CA SER A 16 -33.80 -7.63 -13.97
C SER A 16 -34.38 -6.61 -12.99
N LEU A 17 -33.95 -6.64 -11.72
CA LEU A 17 -34.50 -5.79 -10.67
C LEU A 17 -34.12 -4.32 -10.92
N VAL A 18 -35.14 -3.46 -11.02
CA VAL A 18 -34.96 -2.00 -11.07
C VAL A 18 -35.03 -1.43 -9.66
N VAL A 19 -33.93 -0.82 -9.21
CA VAL A 19 -33.84 -0.20 -7.89
C VAL A 19 -34.69 1.08 -7.84
N PRO A 20 -35.57 1.27 -6.84
CA PRO A 20 -36.39 2.48 -6.72
C PRO A 20 -35.54 3.75 -6.63
N LEU A 21 -35.94 4.83 -7.30
CA LEU A 21 -35.19 6.10 -7.32
C LEU A 21 -34.88 6.64 -5.92
N LYS A 22 -35.81 6.47 -4.98
CA LYS A 22 -35.63 6.87 -3.57
C LYS A 22 -34.41 6.25 -2.89
N VAL A 23 -33.93 5.09 -3.34
CA VAL A 23 -32.72 4.45 -2.80
C VAL A 23 -31.48 5.33 -2.99
N LYS A 24 -31.44 6.16 -4.03
CA LYS A 24 -30.33 7.10 -4.28
C LYS A 24 -30.22 8.19 -3.20
N GLU A 25 -31.33 8.50 -2.53
CA GLU A 25 -31.43 9.51 -1.47
C GLU A 25 -31.20 8.91 -0.08
N MET A 26 -31.21 7.58 0.03
CA MET A 26 -31.11 6.86 1.29
C MET A 26 -29.65 6.66 1.71
N MET A 27 -29.43 6.66 3.01
CA MET A 27 -28.17 6.30 3.64
C MET A 27 -28.21 4.86 4.14
N VAL A 28 -27.04 4.24 4.31
CA VAL A 28 -26.93 2.91 4.93
C VAL A 28 -27.61 2.89 6.30
N SER A 29 -27.45 3.96 7.10
CA SER A 29 -28.06 4.06 8.43
C SER A 29 -29.59 4.15 8.43
N ASP A 30 -30.22 4.44 7.29
CA ASP A 30 -31.67 4.44 7.15
C ASP A 30 -32.25 3.02 7.07
N VAL A 31 -31.46 2.05 6.60
CA VAL A 31 -31.92 0.67 6.33
C VAL A 31 -31.23 -0.36 7.20
N PHE A 32 -29.99 -0.06 7.60
CA PHE A 32 -29.16 -0.90 8.43
C PHE A 32 -28.86 -0.23 9.77
N GLN A 33 -28.64 -1.05 10.78
CA GLN A 33 -28.20 -0.63 12.11
C GLN A 33 -27.02 -1.48 12.55
N TYR A 34 -26.17 -0.89 13.37
CA TYR A 34 -24.98 -1.56 13.92
C TYR A 34 -25.33 -2.16 15.29
N ASP A 35 -25.10 -3.45 15.45
CA ASP A 35 -25.16 -4.14 16.74
C ASP A 35 -23.79 -4.05 17.40
N ALA A 36 -23.69 -3.24 18.46
CA ALA A 36 -22.45 -3.04 19.19
C ALA A 36 -22.02 -4.26 20.01
N ARG A 37 -22.94 -5.18 20.37
CA ARG A 37 -22.62 -6.39 21.15
C ARG A 37 -21.96 -7.45 20.28
N LEU A 38 -22.41 -7.56 19.04
CA LEU A 38 -21.98 -8.60 18.10
C LEU A 38 -21.08 -8.05 16.97
N ASN A 39 -20.76 -6.75 17.03
CA ASN A 39 -19.87 -6.02 16.11
C ASN A 39 -20.19 -6.28 14.62
N PHE A 40 -21.47 -6.15 14.25
CA PHE A 40 -21.91 -6.32 12.87
C PHE A 40 -23.09 -5.42 12.52
N VAL A 41 -23.28 -5.22 11.22
CA VAL A 41 -24.33 -4.38 10.65
C VAL A 41 -25.45 -5.29 10.14
N HIS A 42 -26.66 -5.10 10.66
CA HIS A 42 -27.82 -5.87 10.21
C HIS A 42 -28.93 -4.93 9.74
N TRP A 43 -29.87 -5.46 8.96
CA TRP A 43 -31.06 -4.70 8.56
C TRP A 43 -31.87 -4.26 9.78
N ARG A 44 -32.46 -3.06 9.74
CA ARG A 44 -33.45 -2.63 10.73
C ARG A 44 -34.67 -3.54 10.71
N ASP A 45 -35.39 -3.60 11.83
CA ASP A 45 -36.70 -4.27 11.84
C ASP A 45 -37.58 -3.61 10.77
N THR A 46 -38.20 -4.43 9.91
CA THR A 46 -39.14 -3.96 8.88
C THR A 46 -40.31 -3.14 9.42
N ARG A 47 -40.58 -3.23 10.73
CA ARG A 47 -41.60 -2.48 11.46
C ARG A 47 -41.08 -1.17 12.07
N ASP A 48 -39.80 -0.85 11.91
CA ASP A 48 -39.21 0.40 12.42
C ASP A 48 -39.93 1.63 11.81
N PRO A 49 -40.53 2.52 12.63
CA PRO A 49 -41.24 3.70 12.14
C PRO A 49 -40.39 4.63 11.26
N SER A 50 -39.07 4.65 11.45
CA SER A 50 -38.15 5.47 10.66
C SER A 50 -38.06 5.03 9.19
N LEU A 51 -38.53 3.83 8.85
CA LEU A 51 -38.62 3.32 7.48
C LEU A 51 -39.86 3.85 6.74
N LEU A 52 -40.91 4.29 7.45
CA LEU A 52 -42.18 4.71 6.84
C LEU A 52 -42.01 5.88 5.87
N ARG A 53 -41.08 6.81 6.16
CA ARG A 53 -40.76 7.94 5.26
C ARG A 53 -40.28 7.50 3.87
N TRP A 54 -39.68 6.32 3.78
CA TRP A 54 -39.13 5.75 2.55
C TRP A 54 -40.14 4.89 1.77
N LYS A 55 -41.38 4.76 2.27
CA LYS A 55 -42.48 4.00 1.65
C LYS A 55 -42.03 2.57 1.31
N ARG A 56 -42.15 2.17 0.03
CA ARG A 56 -41.83 0.80 -0.44
C ARG A 56 -40.32 0.57 -0.69
N ALA A 57 -39.48 1.60 -0.67
CA ALA A 57 -38.08 1.47 -1.04
C ALA A 57 -37.29 0.49 -0.12
N PRO A 58 -37.39 0.55 1.23
CA PRO A 58 -36.70 -0.40 2.09
C PRO A 58 -37.17 -1.83 1.86
N SER A 59 -38.49 -2.04 1.72
CA SER A 59 -39.05 -3.38 1.47
C SER A 59 -38.56 -4.01 0.16
N THR A 60 -38.30 -3.19 -0.85
CA THR A 60 -37.74 -3.65 -2.14
C THR A 60 -36.28 -4.07 -1.95
N VAL A 61 -35.50 -3.29 -1.19
CA VAL A 61 -34.11 -3.62 -0.86
C VAL A 61 -34.03 -4.92 -0.05
N PHE A 62 -34.82 -5.05 1.01
CA PHE A 62 -34.85 -6.26 1.84
C PHE A 62 -35.22 -7.51 1.05
N ARG A 63 -36.30 -7.44 0.24
CA ARG A 63 -36.71 -8.54 -0.63
C ARG A 63 -35.65 -8.83 -1.69
N GLY A 64 -35.02 -7.80 -2.23
CA GLY A 64 -33.96 -7.92 -3.22
C GLY A 64 -32.76 -8.70 -2.69
N LEU A 65 -32.30 -8.34 -1.49
CA LEU A 65 -31.19 -9.01 -0.81
C LEU A 65 -31.57 -10.44 -0.39
N ALA A 66 -32.76 -10.64 0.18
CA ALA A 66 -33.21 -11.97 0.60
C ALA A 66 -33.41 -12.94 -0.58
N SER A 67 -33.81 -12.44 -1.76
CA SER A 67 -33.98 -13.25 -2.97
C SER A 67 -32.71 -13.37 -3.83
N GLY A 68 -31.63 -12.68 -3.47
CA GLY A 68 -30.39 -12.63 -4.25
C GLY A 68 -30.46 -11.81 -5.54
N THR A 69 -31.58 -11.11 -5.79
CA THR A 69 -31.73 -10.16 -6.90
C THR A 69 -31.00 -8.82 -6.64
N LEU A 70 -30.58 -8.59 -5.39
CA LEU A 70 -29.51 -7.68 -4.99
C LEU A 70 -28.43 -8.49 -4.27
N LYS A 71 -27.17 -8.10 -4.43
CA LYS A 71 -26.04 -8.65 -3.70
C LYS A 71 -25.26 -7.55 -3.00
N PHE A 72 -24.73 -7.83 -1.81
CA PHE A 72 -23.84 -6.90 -1.13
C PHE A 72 -22.54 -6.70 -1.93
N GLN A 73 -22.00 -5.49 -1.88
CA GLN A 73 -20.65 -5.23 -2.36
C GLN A 73 -19.64 -6.09 -1.57
N PRO A 74 -18.54 -6.56 -2.20
CA PRO A 74 -17.57 -7.43 -1.54
C PRO A 74 -16.97 -6.85 -0.25
N TYR A 75 -16.84 -5.52 -0.14
CA TYR A 75 -16.35 -4.85 1.06
C TYR A 75 -17.42 -4.67 2.15
N PHE A 76 -18.71 -4.72 1.79
CA PHE A 76 -19.81 -4.49 2.71
C PHE A 76 -20.32 -5.80 3.32
N LEU A 77 -20.24 -6.90 2.57
CA LEU A 77 -20.64 -8.23 3.06
C LEU A 77 -19.94 -8.65 4.37
N PRO A 78 -18.62 -8.45 4.55
CA PRO A 78 -17.93 -8.86 5.78
C PRO A 78 -18.46 -8.16 7.03
N VAL A 79 -18.89 -6.89 6.92
CA VAL A 79 -19.44 -6.15 8.07
C VAL A 79 -20.88 -6.55 8.40
N CYS A 80 -21.57 -7.26 7.49
CA CYS A 80 -22.93 -7.76 7.71
C CYS A 80 -22.98 -9.16 8.32
N ASN A 81 -21.85 -9.86 8.37
CA ASN A 81 -21.76 -11.13 9.06
C ASN A 81 -21.33 -10.85 10.50
N PRO A 82 -21.99 -11.46 11.51
CA PRO A 82 -21.44 -11.46 12.85
C PRO A 82 -20.04 -12.06 12.76
N ALA A 83 -19.03 -11.28 13.15
CA ALA A 83 -17.70 -11.84 13.33
C ALA A 83 -17.83 -13.02 14.31
N PRO A 84 -17.13 -14.14 14.08
CA PRO A 84 -16.98 -15.13 15.13
C PRO A 84 -16.57 -14.39 16.42
N VAL A 85 -17.18 -14.72 17.56
CA VAL A 85 -16.80 -14.18 18.88
C VAL A 85 -15.45 -14.78 19.32
N VAL A 86 -14.52 -14.91 18.39
CA VAL A 86 -13.12 -15.06 18.69
C VAL A 86 -12.67 -13.63 18.87
N ASP A 87 -12.54 -13.22 20.12
CA ASP A 87 -11.79 -12.01 20.45
C ASP A 87 -10.45 -12.15 19.72
N PRO A 88 -10.20 -11.40 18.64
CA PRO A 88 -8.86 -11.38 18.10
C PRO A 88 -8.10 -10.71 19.23
N GLY A 89 -7.37 -11.47 20.06
CA GLY A 89 -6.64 -10.93 21.22
C GLY A 89 -5.66 -9.77 20.91
N VAL A 90 -5.63 -9.34 19.65
CA VAL A 90 -5.16 -8.07 19.13
C VAL A 90 -6.10 -6.93 19.53
N SER A 91 -5.82 -6.34 20.70
CA SER A 91 -6.38 -5.04 21.05
C SER A 91 -5.47 -3.91 20.56
N PHE A 92 -6.04 -2.92 19.87
CA PHE A 92 -5.33 -1.67 19.55
C PHE A 92 -5.33 -0.67 20.72
N ALA A 93 -5.95 -1.03 21.86
CA ALA A 93 -5.96 -0.23 23.08
C ALA A 93 -4.56 0.30 23.44
N PRO A 94 -3.49 -0.52 23.48
CA PRO A 94 -2.16 -0.03 23.86
C PRO A 94 -1.61 1.03 22.92
N LEU A 95 -1.91 0.93 21.62
CA LEU A 95 -1.50 1.93 20.63
C LEU A 95 -2.32 3.22 20.78
N VAL A 96 -3.64 3.11 20.96
CA VAL A 96 -4.51 4.27 21.17
C VAL A 96 -4.15 5.02 22.45
N ASP A 97 -3.76 4.29 23.50
CA ASP A 97 -3.38 4.84 24.79
C ASP A 97 -2.03 5.58 24.75
N GLN A 98 -1.22 5.39 23.69
CA GLN A 98 -0.01 6.18 23.45
C GLN A 98 -0.31 7.59 22.90
N PHE A 99 -1.53 7.83 22.41
CA PHE A 99 -1.91 9.12 21.83
C PHE A 99 -2.59 10.02 22.86
N CYS A 100 -1.98 11.17 23.12
CA CYS A 100 -2.53 12.22 23.98
C CYS A 100 -2.73 13.50 23.19
N LEU A 101 -3.83 14.20 23.43
CA LEU A 101 -3.99 15.57 22.97
C LEU A 101 -2.98 16.50 23.67
N HIS A 102 -2.74 17.69 23.11
CA HIS A 102 -1.82 18.67 23.69
C HIS A 102 -2.22 19.13 25.11
N ASP A 103 -3.48 18.99 25.48
CA ASP A 103 -4.02 19.27 26.83
C ASP A 103 -3.93 18.06 27.78
N GLY A 104 -3.32 16.96 27.34
CA GLY A 104 -3.17 15.72 28.11
C GLY A 104 -4.41 14.82 28.10
N GLN A 105 -5.49 15.18 27.40
CA GLN A 105 -6.67 14.31 27.30
C GLN A 105 -6.37 13.07 26.45
N SER A 106 -6.86 11.91 26.92
CA SER A 106 -6.82 10.68 26.14
C SER A 106 -7.67 10.82 24.87
N LEU A 107 -7.12 10.39 23.74
CA LEU A 107 -7.78 10.43 22.44
C LEU A 107 -9.09 9.62 22.39
N ARG A 108 -9.31 8.68 23.33
CA ARG A 108 -10.51 7.82 23.35
C ARG A 108 -11.82 8.60 23.49
N ASN A 109 -11.78 9.72 24.23
CA ASN A 109 -12.99 10.43 24.62
C ASN A 109 -13.03 11.88 24.12
N ALA A 110 -12.02 12.31 23.35
CA ALA A 110 -11.87 13.71 22.99
C ALA A 110 -12.49 14.03 21.61
N GLN A 111 -13.25 15.12 21.55
CA GLN A 111 -13.66 15.73 20.28
C GLN A 111 -12.56 16.68 19.81
N ALA A 112 -11.80 16.28 18.80
CA ALA A 112 -10.74 17.08 18.21
C ALA A 112 -10.98 17.34 16.72
N SER A 113 -10.52 18.49 16.22
CA SER A 113 -10.46 18.72 14.78
C SER A 113 -9.45 17.75 14.13
N ALA A 114 -9.64 17.42 12.85
CA ALA A 114 -8.69 16.58 12.11
C ALA A 114 -7.26 17.15 12.07
N LYS A 115 -7.10 18.47 12.21
CA LYS A 115 -5.78 19.12 12.32
C LYS A 115 -5.17 18.84 13.69
N THR A 116 -5.93 19.07 14.75
CA THR A 116 -5.50 18.83 16.14
C THR A 116 -5.12 17.36 16.35
N PHE A 117 -5.96 16.44 15.88
CA PHE A 117 -5.68 15.00 15.92
C PHE A 117 -4.34 14.65 15.26
N ARG A 118 -4.09 15.15 14.04
CA ARG A 118 -2.84 14.87 13.31
C ARG A 118 -1.62 15.41 14.05
N LEU A 119 -1.68 16.62 14.58
CA LEU A 119 -0.58 17.22 15.33
C LEU A 119 -0.29 16.44 16.62
N SER A 120 -1.33 16.05 17.34
CA SER A 120 -1.20 15.23 18.55
C SER A 120 -0.57 13.88 18.27
N VAL A 121 -1.04 13.15 17.25
CA VAL A 121 -0.44 11.87 16.84
C VAL A 121 1.03 12.05 16.43
N LEU A 122 1.35 13.08 15.63
CA LEU A 122 2.73 13.37 15.23
C LEU A 122 3.63 13.74 16.42
N SER A 123 3.07 14.34 17.47
CA SER A 123 3.82 14.66 18.70
C SER A 123 3.96 13.47 19.66
N SER A 124 3.02 12.52 19.62
CA SER A 124 2.99 11.35 20.50
C SER A 124 3.81 10.17 19.94
N VAL A 125 4.14 10.18 18.66
CA VAL A 125 4.90 9.11 18.01
C VAL A 125 6.30 9.61 17.68
N GLU A 126 7.31 8.97 18.24
CA GLU A 126 8.67 9.15 17.76
C GLU A 126 8.76 8.62 16.33
N GLN A 127 9.11 9.49 15.39
CA GLN A 127 9.36 9.08 14.02
C GLN A 127 10.51 8.07 14.02
N PRO A 128 10.38 6.90 13.36
CA PRO A 128 11.47 5.93 13.25
C PRO A 128 12.76 6.61 12.79
N LEU A 129 13.87 6.39 13.51
CA LEU A 129 15.16 7.05 13.23
C LEU A 129 15.57 6.95 11.75
N VAL A 130 15.31 5.80 11.12
CA VAL A 130 15.56 5.57 9.69
C VAL A 130 14.82 6.55 8.76
N LEU A 131 13.63 7.02 9.13
CA LEU A 131 12.89 8.03 8.37
C LEU A 131 13.34 9.46 8.68
N GLN A 132 14.00 9.69 9.82
CA GLN A 132 14.56 11.00 10.18
C GLN A 132 15.83 11.33 9.37
N ASN A 133 16.52 10.31 8.86
CA ASN A 133 17.72 10.48 8.02
C ASN A 133 17.41 11.11 6.65
N VAL A 134 16.14 11.16 6.23
CA VAL A 134 15.72 11.78 4.98
C VAL A 134 15.15 13.16 5.25
N SER A 135 15.71 14.18 4.60
CA SER A 135 15.26 15.56 4.75
C SER A 135 13.82 15.75 4.23
N ALA A 136 13.10 16.73 4.78
CA ALA A 136 11.76 17.09 4.31
C ALA A 136 11.75 17.50 2.82
N ALA A 137 12.83 18.13 2.35
CA ALA A 137 13.00 18.50 0.95
C ALA A 137 13.11 17.27 0.04
N ASN A 138 13.91 16.27 0.45
CA ASN A 138 14.09 15.02 -0.30
C ASN A 138 12.80 14.19 -0.33
N TRP A 139 12.07 14.15 0.80
CA TRP A 139 10.72 13.56 0.81
C TRP A 139 9.78 14.27 -0.17
N LYS A 140 9.72 15.60 -0.12
CA LYS A 140 8.86 16.38 -1.02
C LYS A 140 9.22 16.13 -2.50
N PHE A 141 10.52 16.11 -2.81
CA PHE A 141 11.02 15.73 -4.13
C PHE A 141 10.52 14.33 -4.52
N PHE A 142 10.78 13.31 -3.71
CA PHE A 142 10.37 11.93 -3.99
C PHE A 142 8.86 11.79 -4.22
N TRP A 143 8.02 12.44 -3.40
CA TRP A 143 6.56 12.40 -3.56
C TRP A 143 6.06 13.18 -4.78
N SER A 144 6.83 14.16 -5.26
CA SER A 144 6.51 14.91 -6.48
C SER A 144 6.79 14.13 -7.77
N LEU A 145 7.62 13.09 -7.70
CA LEU A 145 7.97 12.28 -8.88
C LEU A 145 6.76 11.50 -9.38
N SER A 146 6.53 11.54 -10.70
CA SER A 146 5.61 10.64 -11.41
C SER A 146 6.20 9.23 -11.45
N LEU A 147 5.93 8.43 -10.41
CA LEU A 147 6.37 7.04 -10.27
C LEU A 147 5.18 6.09 -10.28
N THR A 148 5.42 4.89 -10.82
CA THR A 148 4.49 3.77 -10.65
C THR A 148 4.33 3.42 -9.17
N TYR A 149 3.21 2.77 -8.84
CA TYR A 149 2.96 2.29 -7.49
C TYR A 149 4.11 1.40 -6.97
N ILE A 150 4.65 0.53 -7.83
CA ILE A 150 5.69 -0.42 -7.46
C ILE A 150 7.00 0.31 -7.15
N GLN A 151 7.47 1.18 -8.06
CA GLN A 151 8.67 1.99 -7.84
C GLN A 151 8.60 2.73 -6.50
N ARG A 152 7.49 3.44 -6.26
CA ARG A 152 7.30 4.23 -5.04
C ARG A 152 7.27 3.35 -3.78
N ASN A 153 6.57 2.22 -3.83
CA ASN A 153 6.45 1.34 -2.66
C ASN A 153 7.76 0.68 -2.28
N VAL A 154 8.53 0.18 -3.25
CA VAL A 154 9.79 -0.53 -2.97
C VAL A 154 10.78 0.39 -2.27
N ILE A 155 10.95 1.61 -2.77
CA ILE A 155 11.85 2.61 -2.20
C ILE A 155 11.38 3.00 -0.80
N TYR A 156 10.11 3.36 -0.64
CA TYR A 156 9.57 3.74 0.66
C TYR A 156 9.73 2.63 1.70
N ARG A 157 9.44 1.37 1.34
CA ARG A 157 9.59 0.23 2.24
C ARG A 157 11.05 -0.07 2.56
N PHE A 158 11.96 0.14 1.62
CA PHE A 158 13.40 0.02 1.84
C PHE A 158 13.87 1.05 2.88
N ILE A 159 13.57 2.33 2.68
CA ILE A 159 13.90 3.41 3.61
C ILE A 159 13.26 3.17 4.98
N ALA A 160 11.98 2.78 5.02
CA ALA A 160 11.25 2.52 6.25
C ALA A 160 11.65 1.21 6.97
N GLY A 161 12.57 0.41 6.40
CA GLY A 161 13.02 -0.86 6.99
C GLY A 161 11.92 -1.93 7.06
N CYS A 162 10.87 -1.80 6.25
CA CYS A 162 9.72 -2.72 6.23
C CYS A 162 9.56 -3.50 4.93
N ILE A 163 10.59 -3.50 4.08
CA ILE A 163 10.64 -4.39 2.92
C ILE A 163 10.69 -5.85 3.38
N PRO A 164 9.91 -6.76 2.78
CA PRO A 164 9.74 -8.11 3.32
C PRO A 164 10.88 -9.02 2.85
N SER A 165 12.08 -8.79 3.39
CA SER A 165 13.22 -9.71 3.23
C SER A 165 12.95 -11.02 3.95
N ARG A 166 13.58 -12.12 3.55
CA ARG A 166 13.39 -13.41 4.23
C ARG A 166 13.71 -13.35 5.71
N SER A 167 14.75 -12.62 6.13
CA SER A 167 15.07 -12.47 7.55
C SER A 167 13.96 -11.76 8.33
N ARG A 168 13.36 -10.72 7.74
CA ARG A 168 12.22 -10.01 8.36
C ARG A 168 10.98 -10.90 8.43
N LEU A 169 10.68 -11.62 7.36
CA LEU A 169 9.51 -12.51 7.30
C LEU A 169 9.63 -13.69 8.25
N HIS A 170 10.81 -14.32 8.32
CA HIS A 170 11.12 -15.37 9.29
C HIS A 170 10.98 -14.87 10.72
N TYR A 171 11.49 -13.67 11.02
CA TYR A 171 11.34 -13.06 12.34
C TYR A 171 9.86 -12.79 12.70
N MET A 172 9.06 -12.27 11.77
CA MET A 172 7.66 -11.92 12.02
C MET A 172 6.71 -13.13 12.04
N MET A 173 6.98 -14.15 11.23
CA MET A 173 6.10 -15.30 11.00
C MET A 173 6.93 -16.58 10.79
N PRO A 174 7.66 -17.05 11.82
CA PRO A 174 8.59 -18.18 11.68
C PRO A 174 7.90 -19.49 11.29
N ALA A 175 6.61 -19.65 11.63
CA ALA A 175 5.81 -20.81 11.25
C ALA A 175 5.47 -20.87 9.74
N PHE A 176 5.46 -19.73 9.03
CA PHE A 176 5.18 -19.67 7.59
C PHE A 176 6.46 -19.51 6.76
N PHE A 177 7.50 -18.95 7.36
CA PHE A 177 8.77 -18.69 6.72
C PHE A 177 9.86 -19.40 7.52
N GLU A 178 10.07 -20.69 7.25
CA GLU A 178 10.96 -21.55 8.04
C GLU A 178 12.45 -21.15 7.96
N SER A 179 12.83 -20.40 6.93
CA SER A 179 14.22 -19.97 6.69
C SER A 179 14.33 -18.48 6.43
N HIS A 180 15.40 -17.88 6.98
CA HIS A 180 15.83 -16.51 6.71
C HIS A 180 16.82 -16.41 5.52
N ASN A 181 17.07 -17.51 4.81
CA ASN A 181 18.02 -17.56 3.72
C ASN A 181 17.47 -16.87 2.46
N CYS A 182 18.37 -16.29 1.66
CA CYS A 182 18.03 -15.74 0.35
C CYS A 182 17.52 -16.86 -0.57
N PRO A 183 16.33 -16.72 -1.17
CA PRO A 183 15.76 -17.78 -2.00
C PRO A 183 16.48 -17.85 -3.37
N VAL A 184 17.22 -16.80 -3.75
CA VAL A 184 17.93 -16.71 -5.05
C VAL A 184 19.34 -17.31 -4.99
N CYS A 185 20.13 -16.97 -3.96
CA CYS A 185 21.53 -17.42 -3.86
C CYS A 185 21.81 -18.32 -2.64
N LEU A 186 20.78 -18.63 -1.85
CA LEU A 186 20.87 -19.47 -0.65
C LEU A 186 21.78 -18.93 0.47
N SER A 187 22.21 -17.66 0.38
CA SER A 187 22.94 -16.97 1.44
C SER A 187 22.18 -17.06 2.76
N PRO A 188 22.86 -17.33 3.89
CA PRO A 188 22.22 -17.63 5.16
C PRO A 188 21.52 -16.43 5.81
N ASN A 189 21.52 -15.23 5.24
CA ASN A 189 20.81 -14.10 5.83
C ASN A 189 20.41 -13.09 4.76
N GLU A 190 19.14 -13.12 4.33
CA GLU A 190 18.62 -12.10 3.43
C GLU A 190 18.10 -10.89 4.21
N THR A 191 18.99 -9.92 4.42
CA THR A 191 18.65 -8.59 4.88
C THR A 191 17.97 -7.77 3.78
N ALA A 192 17.43 -6.59 4.12
CA ALA A 192 16.90 -5.65 3.11
C ALA A 192 17.97 -5.26 2.07
N SER A 193 19.21 -5.05 2.48
CA SER A 193 20.33 -4.77 1.58
C SER A 193 20.66 -5.97 0.69
N HIS A 194 20.63 -7.19 1.22
CA HIS A 194 20.84 -8.40 0.41
C HIS A 194 19.71 -8.65 -0.59
N LEU A 195 18.47 -8.41 -0.17
CA LEU A 195 17.27 -8.54 -1.00
C LEU A 195 17.31 -7.64 -2.23
N LEU A 196 17.99 -6.50 -2.18
CA LEU A 196 17.96 -5.50 -3.25
C LEU A 196 19.32 -5.29 -3.92
N PHE A 197 20.43 -5.57 -3.24
CA PHE A 197 21.78 -5.21 -3.70
C PHE A 197 22.78 -6.36 -3.54
N ASP A 198 22.98 -6.87 -2.32
CA ASP A 198 24.15 -7.71 -1.97
C ASP A 198 24.02 -9.19 -2.37
N CYS A 199 22.88 -9.59 -2.93
CA CYS A 199 22.75 -10.91 -3.55
C CYS A 199 23.59 -10.94 -4.83
N PRO A 200 24.47 -11.95 -5.06
CA PRO A 200 25.35 -11.98 -6.23
C PRO A 200 24.64 -11.80 -7.58
N SER A 201 23.43 -12.35 -7.72
CA SER A 201 22.62 -12.16 -8.94
C SER A 201 22.08 -10.73 -9.09
N LYS A 202 21.77 -10.05 -7.98
CA LYS A 202 21.27 -8.66 -7.98
C LYS A 202 22.42 -7.68 -8.15
N GLU A 203 23.56 -7.98 -7.55
CA GLU A 203 24.81 -7.25 -7.75
C GLU A 203 25.18 -7.20 -9.24
N LYS A 204 25.09 -8.32 -9.97
CA LYS A 204 25.31 -8.33 -11.43
C LYS A 204 24.40 -7.35 -12.19
N VAL A 205 23.14 -7.21 -11.78
CA VAL A 205 22.22 -6.22 -12.38
C VAL A 205 22.71 -4.80 -12.09
N TRP A 206 23.09 -4.50 -10.84
CA TRP A 206 23.63 -3.19 -10.50
C TRP A 206 24.92 -2.87 -11.23
N GLN A 207 25.84 -3.82 -11.34
CA GLN A 207 27.09 -3.65 -12.10
C GLN A 207 26.82 -3.36 -13.59
N GLY A 208 25.85 -4.08 -14.20
CA GLY A 208 25.42 -3.78 -15.56
C GLY A 208 24.86 -2.37 -15.71
N VAL A 209 24.01 -1.94 -14.76
CA VAL A 209 23.44 -0.58 -14.75
C VAL A 209 24.51 0.50 -14.55
N ILE A 210 25.46 0.28 -13.65
CA ILE A 210 26.57 1.22 -13.41
C ILE A 210 27.40 1.36 -14.69
N PHE A 211 27.80 0.24 -15.28
CA PHE A 211 28.63 0.21 -16.49
C PHE A 211 27.96 0.93 -17.67
N GLU A 212 26.66 0.73 -17.82
CA GLU A 212 25.95 1.15 -19.02
C GLU A 212 25.30 2.52 -18.92
N PHE A 213 24.86 2.92 -17.74
CA PHE A 213 24.09 4.15 -17.57
C PHE A 213 24.78 5.19 -16.71
N LEU A 214 25.62 4.80 -15.75
CA LEU A 214 26.14 5.72 -14.74
C LEU A 214 27.63 6.04 -14.97
N TRP A 215 28.21 6.79 -14.04
CA TRP A 215 29.63 7.05 -14.05
C TRP A 215 30.41 5.80 -13.59
N PRO A 216 31.54 5.44 -14.23
CA PRO A 216 32.24 4.18 -13.93
C PRO A 216 32.71 4.01 -12.48
N THR A 217 32.89 5.11 -11.72
CA THR A 217 33.31 5.04 -10.32
C THR A 217 32.14 5.01 -9.33
N THR A 218 30.89 5.07 -9.79
CA THR A 218 29.72 4.93 -8.92
C THR A 218 29.71 3.53 -8.31
N SER A 219 29.70 3.46 -6.98
CA SER A 219 29.66 2.21 -6.23
C SER A 219 28.22 1.82 -5.86
N ILE A 220 28.01 0.54 -5.56
CA ILE A 220 26.73 0.06 -5.01
C ILE A 220 26.45 0.71 -3.65
N THR A 221 27.48 1.05 -2.88
CA THR A 221 27.33 1.76 -1.61
C THR A 221 26.78 3.16 -1.85
N ASP A 222 27.30 3.90 -2.82
CA ASP A 222 26.83 5.24 -3.18
C ASP A 222 25.34 5.18 -3.56
N ILE A 223 24.95 4.17 -4.35
CA ILE A 223 23.55 3.94 -4.74
C ILE A 223 22.66 3.67 -3.52
N LYS A 224 23.12 2.85 -2.57
CA LYS A 224 22.35 2.57 -1.34
C LYS A 224 22.17 3.83 -0.51
N GLU A 225 23.24 4.59 -0.30
CA GLU A 225 23.21 5.83 0.47
C GLU A 225 22.27 6.84 -0.17
N ALA A 226 22.37 7.04 -1.49
CA ALA A 226 21.49 7.93 -2.25
C ALA A 226 20.01 7.51 -2.15
N LEU A 227 19.71 6.21 -2.22
CA LEU A 227 18.34 5.70 -2.08
C LEU A 227 17.81 5.82 -0.64
N LEU A 228 18.67 5.64 0.37
CA LEU A 228 18.29 5.74 1.78
C LEU A 228 18.09 7.19 2.23
N SER A 229 18.84 8.15 1.67
CA SER A 229 18.74 9.58 1.97
C SER A 229 17.79 10.33 1.03
N LEU A 230 17.42 9.71 -0.09
CA LEU A 230 16.78 10.35 -1.25
C LEU A 230 17.55 11.56 -1.76
N ASP A 231 18.86 11.58 -1.56
CA ASP A 231 19.79 12.56 -2.10
C ASP A 231 20.62 11.92 -3.23
N PHE A 232 20.45 12.44 -4.44
CA PHE A 232 21.10 11.90 -5.64
C PHE A 232 22.20 12.83 -6.17
N SER A 233 22.64 13.82 -5.37
CA SER A 233 23.59 14.84 -5.80
C SER A 233 24.94 14.24 -6.24
N ASP A 234 25.37 13.16 -5.58
CA ASP A 234 26.63 12.47 -5.89
C ASP A 234 26.50 11.52 -7.10
N ILE A 235 25.29 11.21 -7.54
CA ILE A 235 24.99 10.38 -8.72
C ILE A 235 24.31 11.24 -9.78
N TRP A 236 25.07 12.16 -10.35
CA TRP A 236 24.57 13.19 -11.28
C TRP A 236 24.75 12.83 -12.76
N TYR A 237 25.65 11.90 -13.10
CA TYR A 237 25.98 11.56 -14.48
C TYR A 237 25.13 10.41 -15.04
N SER A 238 24.60 10.60 -16.25
CA SER A 238 23.92 9.58 -17.05
C SER A 238 24.52 9.51 -18.46
N GLN A 239 24.81 8.31 -18.94
CA GLN A 239 25.22 8.07 -20.34
C GLN A 239 24.05 8.28 -21.32
N VAL A 240 22.82 8.11 -20.85
CA VAL A 240 21.60 8.29 -21.66
C VAL A 240 21.09 9.72 -21.48
N LYS A 241 21.02 10.46 -22.59
CA LYS A 241 20.46 11.80 -22.62
C LYS A 241 18.95 11.76 -22.39
N GLY A 242 18.43 12.77 -21.70
CA GLY A 242 16.99 12.93 -21.48
C GLY A 242 16.43 12.18 -20.26
N ILE A 243 17.28 11.49 -19.48
CA ILE A 243 16.87 10.88 -18.21
C ILE A 243 17.86 11.21 -17.11
N HIS A 244 17.34 11.51 -15.93
CA HIS A 244 18.15 11.72 -14.75
C HIS A 244 18.57 10.38 -14.12
N PRO A 245 19.80 10.26 -13.58
CA PRO A 245 20.30 9.01 -13.00
C PRO A 245 19.39 8.42 -11.91
N TYR A 246 18.82 9.27 -11.06
CA TYR A 246 17.89 8.80 -10.01
C TYR A 246 16.74 7.97 -10.61
N ARG A 247 16.18 8.35 -11.77
CA ARG A 247 15.11 7.59 -12.43
C ARG A 247 15.57 6.18 -12.81
N ILE A 248 16.80 6.06 -13.31
CA ILE A 248 17.41 4.76 -13.65
C ILE A 248 17.56 3.90 -12.38
N LEU A 249 17.99 4.48 -11.27
CA LEU A 249 18.08 3.79 -9.97
C LEU A 249 16.69 3.31 -9.51
N LEU A 250 15.66 4.16 -9.59
CA LEU A 250 14.30 3.80 -9.18
C LEU A 250 13.69 2.69 -10.07
N ILE A 251 13.92 2.76 -11.38
CA ILE A 251 13.55 1.71 -12.34
C ILE A 251 14.26 0.41 -11.97
N THR A 252 15.57 0.43 -11.83
CA THR A 252 16.40 -0.74 -11.52
C THR A 252 15.93 -1.43 -10.24
N LEU A 253 15.74 -0.67 -9.17
CA LEU A 253 15.26 -1.20 -7.88
C LEU A 253 13.90 -1.89 -8.04
N SER A 254 12.98 -1.29 -8.80
CA SER A 254 11.66 -1.87 -9.04
C SER A 254 11.70 -3.14 -9.89
N GLN A 255 12.60 -3.22 -10.88
CA GLN A 255 12.76 -4.40 -11.73
C GLN A 255 13.40 -5.57 -10.96
N ILE A 256 14.41 -5.29 -10.13
CA ILE A 256 15.00 -6.29 -9.22
C ILE A 256 13.94 -6.82 -8.26
N TRP A 257 13.16 -5.93 -7.66
CA TRP A 257 12.06 -6.32 -6.77
C TRP A 257 11.02 -7.18 -7.48
N LEU A 258 10.55 -6.77 -8.66
CA LEU A 258 9.58 -7.54 -9.45
C LEU A 258 10.10 -8.92 -9.82
N ALA A 259 11.34 -9.02 -10.29
CA ALA A 259 11.96 -10.30 -10.63
C ALA A 259 12.11 -11.20 -9.39
N HIS A 260 12.47 -10.62 -8.23
CA HIS A 260 12.50 -11.37 -6.98
C HIS A 260 11.10 -11.89 -6.60
N MET A 261 10.06 -11.05 -6.68
CA MET A 261 8.70 -11.47 -6.36
C MET A 261 8.20 -12.57 -7.29
N ARG A 262 8.48 -12.49 -8.60
CA ARG A 262 8.18 -13.57 -9.57
C ARG A 262 8.92 -14.87 -9.25
N PHE A 263 10.16 -14.78 -8.76
CA PHE A 263 10.88 -15.96 -8.28
C PHE A 263 10.17 -16.58 -7.07
N VAL A 264 9.77 -15.77 -6.10
CA VAL A 264 9.13 -16.25 -4.86
C VAL A 264 7.74 -16.82 -5.08
N PHE A 265 6.90 -16.17 -5.89
CA PHE A 265 5.50 -16.55 -6.07
C PHE A 265 5.28 -17.48 -7.26
N ASP A 266 6.01 -17.28 -8.35
CA ASP A 266 5.77 -17.97 -9.62
C ASP A 266 6.90 -18.97 -9.96
N GLY A 267 7.94 -19.08 -9.13
CA GLY A 267 9.11 -19.92 -9.40
C GLY A 267 9.94 -19.48 -10.61
N THR A 268 9.71 -18.27 -11.13
CA THR A 268 10.43 -17.76 -12.30
C THR A 268 11.88 -17.46 -11.95
N ILE A 269 12.83 -18.11 -12.62
CA ILE A 269 14.27 -17.98 -12.34
C ILE A 269 14.71 -16.51 -12.44
N PHE A 270 15.51 -16.08 -11.46
CA PHE A 270 16.11 -14.75 -11.44
C PHE A 270 17.30 -14.71 -12.43
N VAL A 271 17.11 -14.11 -13.60
CA VAL A 271 18.13 -14.00 -14.66
C VAL A 271 18.58 -12.54 -14.81
N PRO A 272 19.79 -12.16 -14.36
CA PRO A 272 20.26 -10.77 -14.38
C PRO A 272 20.22 -10.11 -15.76
N GLU A 273 20.58 -10.84 -16.81
CA GLU A 273 20.65 -10.36 -18.18
C GLU A 273 19.26 -10.00 -18.71
N ALA A 274 18.25 -10.82 -18.42
CA ALA A 274 16.87 -10.54 -18.80
C ALA A 274 16.34 -9.29 -18.07
N ILE A 275 16.71 -9.09 -16.80
CA ILE A 275 16.33 -7.90 -16.03
C ILE A 275 16.97 -6.65 -16.63
N LEU A 276 18.25 -6.70 -17.01
CA LEU A 276 18.93 -5.60 -17.69
C LEU A 276 18.23 -5.20 -18.99
N VAL A 277 17.81 -6.17 -19.82
CA VAL A 277 17.03 -5.88 -21.04
C VAL A 277 15.71 -5.16 -20.73
N HIS A 278 15.03 -5.53 -19.64
CA HIS A 278 13.80 -4.84 -19.22
C HIS A 278 14.07 -3.43 -18.70
N ILE A 279 15.15 -3.23 -17.95
CA ILE A 279 15.60 -1.90 -17.50
C ILE A 279 15.87 -1.01 -18.70
N HIS A 280 16.61 -1.50 -19.70
CA HIS A 280 16.84 -0.81 -20.97
C HIS A 280 15.58 -0.32 -21.65
N SER A 281 14.64 -1.26 -21.86
CA SER A 281 13.38 -0.96 -22.52
C SER A 281 12.60 0.10 -21.75
N THR A 282 12.58 0.00 -20.42
CA THR A 282 11.85 0.94 -19.56
C THR A 282 12.51 2.32 -19.53
N VAL A 283 13.85 2.38 -19.52
CA VAL A 283 14.61 3.65 -19.58
C VAL A 283 14.33 4.36 -20.90
N ARG A 284 14.38 3.64 -22.03
CA ARG A 284 14.06 4.22 -23.35
C ARG A 284 12.63 4.75 -23.40
N GLN A 285 11.67 3.94 -22.98
CA GLN A 285 10.27 4.35 -22.92
C GLN A 285 10.07 5.61 -22.05
N THR A 286 10.74 5.67 -20.89
CA THR A 286 10.65 6.85 -20.00
C THR A 286 11.20 8.10 -20.67
N VAL A 287 12.32 7.99 -21.40
CA VAL A 287 12.89 9.11 -22.16
C VAL A 287 11.91 9.59 -23.24
N ASP A 288 11.30 8.67 -23.97
CA ASP A 288 10.36 8.99 -25.05
C ASP A 288 9.08 9.67 -24.50
N GLU A 289 8.55 9.18 -23.38
CA GLU A 289 7.38 9.76 -22.70
C GLU A 289 7.67 11.19 -22.18
N ASP A 290 8.83 11.40 -21.53
CA ASP A 290 9.22 12.71 -21.00
C ASP A 290 9.45 13.73 -22.14
N GLN A 291 9.99 13.29 -23.29
CA GLN A 291 10.12 14.15 -24.47
C GLN A 291 8.77 14.59 -25.01
N ILE A 292 7.79 13.69 -25.12
CA ILE A 292 6.44 14.02 -25.58
C ILE A 292 5.77 15.02 -24.63
N HIS A 293 5.92 14.83 -23.31
CA HIS A 293 5.38 15.74 -22.31
C HIS A 293 6.04 17.12 -22.30
N SER A 294 7.31 17.24 -22.72
CA SER A 294 8.00 18.53 -22.84
C SER A 294 7.58 19.37 -24.05
N LEU A 295 6.88 18.77 -25.02
CA LEU A 295 6.39 19.42 -26.24
C LEU A 295 4.94 19.92 -26.15
N LEU A 296 4.24 19.63 -25.04
CA LEU A 296 2.86 20.03 -24.75
C LEU A 296 2.81 21.13 -23.69
#